data_AF-A0A6C0LV91-F1
#
_entry.id   AF-A0A6C0LV91-F1
#
_cell.length_a   1.000
_cell.length_b   1.000
_cell.length_c   1.000
_cell.angle_alpha   90.00
_cell.angle_beta   90.00
_cell.angle_gamma   90.00
#
_symmetry.space_group_name_H-M   'P 1'
#
loop_
_entity.id
_entity.type
_entity.pdbx_description
1 polymer ?
#
loop_
_entity_poly.entity_id
_entity_poly.type
_entity_poly.pdbx_seq_one_letter_code
_entity_poly.pdbx_strand_id
1 'polypeptide(L)'
;MNTSIKFFLILINILNCYSFNIPVLRFNNKGSNICELNYNNVYSSFYKWSNENKQSQPKIIEDTLWLSKNRFINPTIIIGVYNDTYNLNYICLIRRLSPENYKILNIFANPSNNLEDDLELFKNLFEFAINNGFKLNTDKLSDIDKSRYLLTYLYYYSQINAKSYEL
;
A
#
# COMPACT_ATOMS: atom_id res chain seq x y z
N MET A 1 15.30 24.09 35.94
CA MET A 1 15.04 22.81 35.25
C MET A 1 16.38 22.23 34.79
N ASN A 2 16.86 21.18 35.45
CA ASN A 2 18.24 20.70 35.38
C ASN A 2 18.66 20.33 33.94
N THR A 3 19.84 20.76 33.52
CA THR A 3 20.47 20.45 32.22
C THR A 3 20.52 18.94 31.93
N SER A 4 20.66 18.11 32.97
CA SER A 4 20.63 16.65 32.90
C SER A 4 19.29 16.10 32.41
N ILE A 5 18.16 16.74 32.77
CA ILE A 5 16.82 16.33 32.33
C ILE A 5 16.64 16.63 30.83
N LYS A 6 17.17 17.77 30.36
CA LYS A 6 17.16 18.10 28.92
C LYS A 6 18.00 17.12 28.11
N PHE A 7 19.18 16.74 28.60
CA PHE A 7 20.02 15.73 27.95
C PHE A 7 19.36 14.36 27.90
N PHE A 8 18.70 13.94 28.98
CA PHE A 8 17.97 12.68 29.03
C PHE A 8 16.79 12.64 28.06
N LEU A 9 16.02 13.74 27.97
CA LEU A 9 14.94 13.88 26.98
C LEU A 9 15.45 13.89 25.53
N ILE A 10 16.61 14.52 25.27
CA ILE A 10 17.25 14.49 23.96
C ILE A 10 17.70 13.06 23.62
N LEU A 11 18.28 12.34 24.58
CA LEU A 11 18.72 10.95 24.36
C LEU A 11 17.54 10.02 24.08
N ILE A 12 16.44 10.16 24.82
CA ILE A 12 15.19 9.42 24.58
C ILE A 12 14.63 9.75 23.19
N ASN A 13 14.64 11.02 22.78
CA ASN A 13 14.16 11.41 21.46
C ASN A 13 15.06 10.87 20.33
N ILE A 14 16.38 10.89 20.51
CA ILE A 14 17.32 10.30 19.56
C ILE A 14 17.11 8.79 19.46
N LEU A 15 17.00 8.09 20.60
CA LEU A 15 16.73 6.65 20.65
C LEU A 15 15.35 6.29 20.05
N ASN A 16 14.33 7.12 20.26
CA ASN A 16 13.02 6.94 19.63
C ASN A 16 13.05 7.20 18.12
N CYS A 17 13.87 8.14 17.64
CA CYS A 17 14.11 8.34 16.21
C CYS A 17 14.81 7.13 15.57
N TYR A 18 15.75 6.49 16.28
CA TYR A 18 16.39 5.24 15.83
C TYR A 18 15.52 3.99 16.01
N SER A 19 14.46 4.04 16.83
CA SER A 19 13.59 2.87 17.11
C SER A 19 12.46 2.67 16.11
N PHE A 20 12.22 3.62 15.20
CA PHE A 20 11.47 3.32 13.98
C PHE A 20 12.41 2.61 13.00
N ASN A 21 12.80 1.38 13.34
CA ASN A 21 13.50 0.45 12.45
C ASN A 21 12.88 0.56 11.05
N ILE A 22 13.60 1.05 10.05
CA ILE A 22 13.12 0.99 8.67
C ILE A 22 12.97 -0.51 8.36
N PRO A 23 11.76 -0.99 8.02
CA PRO A 23 11.57 -2.41 7.78
C PRO A 23 12.39 -2.81 6.56
N VAL A 24 13.21 -3.84 6.70
CA VAL A 24 13.88 -4.47 5.55
C VAL A 24 12.85 -5.33 4.84
N LEU A 25 12.13 -4.72 3.91
CA LEU A 25 11.13 -5.42 3.10
C LEU A 25 11.82 -6.22 1.99
N ARG A 26 11.41 -7.48 1.88
CA ARG A 26 11.75 -8.42 0.81
C ARG A 26 10.86 -8.10 -0.40
N PHE A 27 11.29 -7.13 -1.20
CA PHE A 27 10.69 -6.85 -2.51
C PHE A 27 11.16 -7.84 -3.59
N ASN A 28 12.32 -8.48 -3.37
CA ASN A 28 12.89 -9.46 -4.28
C ASN A 28 12.50 -10.89 -3.87
N ASN A 29 11.33 -11.33 -4.32
CA ASN A 29 11.09 -12.76 -4.55
C ASN A 29 10.90 -12.94 -6.07
N LYS A 30 11.53 -13.98 -6.64
CA LYS A 30 11.40 -14.36 -8.05
C LYS A 30 9.91 -14.47 -8.42
N GLY A 31 9.35 -13.47 -9.11
CA GLY A 31 7.94 -13.43 -9.51
C GLY A 31 6.99 -12.61 -8.61
N SER A 32 7.50 -11.81 -7.66
CA SER A 32 6.68 -10.85 -6.92
C SER A 32 6.27 -9.71 -7.83
N ASN A 33 4.97 -9.57 -8.12
CA ASN A 33 4.42 -8.45 -8.86
C ASN A 33 4.26 -7.18 -7.98
N ILE A 34 5.10 -7.02 -6.96
CA ILE A 34 5.11 -5.87 -6.05
C ILE A 34 6.52 -5.28 -5.93
N CYS A 35 6.61 -3.96 -6.03
CA CYS A 35 7.86 -3.21 -5.83
C CYS A 35 7.64 -1.97 -4.95
N GLU A 36 8.73 -1.45 -4.37
CA GLU A 36 8.71 -0.15 -3.71
C GLU A 36 8.75 0.98 -4.76
N LEU A 37 7.88 1.98 -4.60
CA LEU A 37 7.86 3.15 -5.46
C LEU A 37 8.33 4.37 -4.68
N ASN A 38 9.10 5.22 -5.35
CA ASN A 38 9.31 6.58 -4.88
C ASN A 38 8.23 7.52 -5.45
N TYR A 39 8.17 8.73 -4.90
CA TYR A 39 7.19 9.74 -5.29
C TYR A 39 7.26 10.10 -6.78
N ASN A 40 8.46 10.15 -7.38
CA ASN A 40 8.61 10.45 -8.80
C ASN A 40 8.03 9.32 -9.66
N ASN A 41 8.23 8.05 -9.28
CA ASN A 41 7.60 6.92 -9.96
C ASN A 41 6.08 7.03 -9.92
N VAL A 42 5.50 7.39 -8.78
CA VAL A 42 4.04 7.56 -8.66
C VAL A 42 3.52 8.69 -9.56
N TYR A 43 4.18 9.85 -9.54
CA TYR A 43 3.79 10.97 -10.40
C TYR A 43 3.88 10.62 -11.88
N SER A 44 4.94 9.91 -12.30
CA SER A 44 5.05 9.44 -13.68
C SER A 44 3.92 8.49 -14.06
N SER A 45 3.48 7.63 -13.13
CA SER A 45 2.37 6.70 -13.36
C SER A 45 1.04 7.43 -13.48
N PHE A 46 0.74 8.39 -12.60
CA PHE A 46 -0.46 9.21 -12.71
C PHE A 46 -0.47 10.04 -14.01
N TYR A 47 0.67 10.60 -14.40
CA TYR A 47 0.81 11.30 -15.67
C TYR A 47 0.53 10.38 -16.87
N LYS A 48 1.10 9.17 -16.86
CA LYS A 48 0.84 8.15 -17.89
C LYS A 48 -0.66 7.80 -17.94
N TRP A 49 -1.26 7.43 -16.81
CA TRP A 49 -2.68 7.09 -16.74
C TRP A 49 -3.57 8.23 -17.22
N SER A 50 -3.22 9.49 -16.93
CA SER A 50 -3.99 10.66 -17.36
C SER A 50 -3.96 10.84 -18.89
N ASN A 51 -2.83 10.55 -19.53
CA ASN A 51 -2.71 10.66 -20.99
C ASN A 51 -3.47 9.54 -21.70
N GLU A 52 -3.47 8.34 -21.11
CA GLU A 52 -4.13 7.16 -21.66
C GLU A 52 -5.64 7.15 -21.39
N ASN A 53 -6.11 7.74 -20.29
CA ASN A 53 -7.50 7.63 -19.81
C ASN A 53 -8.17 9.00 -19.61
N LYS A 54 -8.56 9.66 -20.70
CA LYS A 54 -9.17 11.01 -20.67
C LYS A 54 -10.40 11.13 -19.76
N GLN A 55 -11.29 10.13 -19.75
CA GLN A 55 -12.51 10.15 -18.93
C GLN A 55 -12.24 10.03 -17.42
N SER A 56 -11.13 9.39 -17.06
CA SER A 56 -10.76 9.11 -15.67
C SER A 56 -9.76 10.12 -15.11
N GLN A 57 -9.37 11.11 -15.92
CA GLN A 57 -8.48 12.20 -15.53
C GLN A 57 -8.91 12.91 -14.23
N PRO A 58 -10.20 13.20 -13.97
CA PRO A 58 -10.62 13.80 -12.70
C PRO A 58 -10.24 12.95 -11.48
N LYS A 59 -10.50 11.64 -11.51
CA LYS A 59 -10.12 10.70 -10.44
C LYS A 59 -8.60 10.66 -10.24
N ILE A 60 -7.84 10.58 -11.32
CA ILE A 60 -6.37 10.57 -11.26
C ILE A 60 -5.83 11.86 -10.61
N ILE A 61 -6.45 13.01 -10.91
CA ILE A 61 -6.08 14.29 -10.29
C ILE A 61 -6.42 14.28 -8.79
N GLU A 62 -7.61 13.82 -8.41
CA GLU A 62 -8.01 13.70 -7.00
C GLU A 62 -7.06 12.80 -6.21
N ASP A 63 -6.71 11.64 -6.78
CA ASP A 63 -5.76 10.68 -6.22
C ASP A 63 -4.36 11.29 -6.07
N THR A 64 -3.90 12.03 -7.08
CA THR A 64 -2.62 12.76 -7.05
C THR A 64 -2.60 13.81 -5.94
N LEU A 65 -3.68 14.59 -5.79
CA LEU A 65 -3.82 15.60 -4.74
C LEU A 65 -3.90 14.95 -3.36
N TRP A 66 -4.63 13.84 -3.23
CA TRP A 66 -4.69 13.07 -1.99
C TRP A 66 -3.30 12.59 -1.59
N LEU A 67 -2.53 12.02 -2.52
CA LEU A 67 -1.17 11.56 -2.24
C LEU A 67 -0.26 12.72 -1.86
N SER A 68 -0.33 13.84 -2.58
CA SER A 68 0.45 15.04 -2.28
C SER A 68 0.22 15.54 -0.86
N LYS A 69 -1.04 15.56 -0.40
CA LYS A 69 -1.43 15.95 0.97
C LYS A 69 -0.89 14.99 2.04
N ASN A 70 -0.73 13.71 1.70
CA ASN A 70 -0.41 12.64 2.65
C ASN A 70 1.01 12.05 2.49
N ARG A 71 1.85 12.60 1.61
CA ARG A 71 3.17 12.04 1.25
C ARG A 71 4.20 11.97 2.39
N PHE A 72 3.97 12.73 3.45
CA PHE A 72 4.88 12.82 4.61
C PHE A 72 4.37 12.06 5.83
N ILE A 73 3.31 11.27 5.70
CA ILE A 73 2.87 10.39 6.79
C ILE A 73 3.98 9.37 7.03
N ASN A 74 4.63 9.41 8.18
CA ASN A 74 5.67 8.44 8.54
C ASN A 74 5.13 7.52 9.65
N PRO A 75 5.46 6.21 9.68
CA PRO A 75 6.15 5.39 8.67
C PRO A 75 5.22 4.82 7.59
N THR A 76 5.14 5.46 6.42
CA THR A 76 4.46 4.90 5.24
C THR A 76 5.42 4.45 4.17
N ILE A 77 5.00 3.45 3.42
CA ILE A 77 5.70 2.87 2.28
C ILE A 77 4.72 2.91 1.11
N ILE A 78 5.22 3.30 -0.05
CA ILE A 78 4.44 3.30 -1.29
C ILE A 78 4.88 2.07 -2.07
N ILE A 79 3.93 1.20 -2.38
CA ILE A 79 4.20 0.01 -3.17
C ILE A 79 3.42 0.05 -4.48
N GLY A 80 4.05 -0.39 -5.56
CA GLY A 80 3.41 -0.64 -6.83
C GLY A 80 2.99 -2.10 -6.91
N VAL A 81 1.79 -2.37 -7.39
CA VAL A 81 1.29 -3.73 -7.66
C VAL A 81 1.00 -3.84 -9.15
N TYR A 82 1.55 -4.88 -9.74
CA TYR A 82 1.47 -5.18 -11.15
C TYR A 82 0.62 -6.45 -11.35
N ASN A 83 -0.05 -6.57 -12.49
CA ASN A 83 -0.69 -7.83 -12.88
C ASN A 83 0.21 -8.63 -13.82
N ASP A 84 1.10 -7.95 -14.54
CA ASP A 84 2.14 -8.56 -15.38
C ASP A 84 3.50 -7.84 -15.19
N THR A 85 4.52 -8.25 -15.92
CA THR A 85 5.89 -7.72 -15.74
C THR A 85 6.05 -6.23 -16.06
N TYR A 86 5.09 -5.58 -16.72
CA TYR A 86 5.27 -4.25 -17.32
C TYR A 86 4.18 -3.23 -16.98
N ASN A 87 3.00 -3.70 -16.57
CA ASN A 87 1.84 -2.85 -16.34
C ASN A 87 1.65 -2.65 -14.84
N LEU A 88 1.94 -1.43 -14.37
CA LEU A 88 1.58 -1.01 -13.02
C LEU A 88 0.07 -0.80 -12.99
N ASN A 89 -0.63 -1.67 -12.27
CA ASN A 89 -2.09 -1.64 -12.15
C ASN A 89 -2.52 -0.85 -10.92
N TYR A 90 -1.78 -0.93 -9.82
CA TYR A 90 -2.14 -0.25 -8.57
C TYR A 90 -0.95 0.37 -7.88
N ILE A 91 -1.21 1.45 -7.15
CA ILE A 91 -0.27 2.05 -6.20
C ILE A 91 -0.96 1.99 -4.83
N CYS A 92 -0.33 1.35 -3.86
CA CYS A 92 -0.86 1.25 -2.50
C CYS A 92 0.01 2.04 -1.54
N LEU A 93 -0.62 2.86 -0.69
CA LEU A 93 0.04 3.51 0.43
C LEU A 93 -0.21 2.67 1.69
N ILE A 94 0.83 2.06 2.23
CA ILE A 94 0.74 1.26 3.46
C ILE A 94 1.47 1.97 4.60
N ARG A 95 0.86 1.99 5.79
CA ARG A 95 1.45 2.57 7.00
C ARG A 95 1.81 1.47 7.97
N ARG A 96 3.04 1.48 8.48
CA ARG A 96 3.43 0.61 9.59
C ARG A 96 2.82 1.10 10.90
N LEU A 97 2.14 0.19 11.60
CA LEU A 97 1.55 0.43 12.93
C LEU A 97 2.44 -0.15 14.04
N SER A 98 3.02 -1.33 13.79
CA SER A 98 3.99 -1.99 14.66
C SER A 98 4.94 -2.83 13.80
N PRO A 99 5.97 -3.52 14.35
CA PRO A 99 6.90 -4.33 13.56
C PRO A 99 6.25 -5.32 12.60
N GLU A 100 5.15 -5.95 13.01
CA GLU A 100 4.46 -6.99 12.24
C GLU A 100 3.10 -6.53 11.72
N ASN A 101 2.67 -5.29 11.96
CA ASN A 101 1.35 -4.83 11.57
C ASN A 101 1.44 -3.60 10.68
N TYR A 102 0.82 -3.71 9.50
CA TYR A 102 0.72 -2.66 8.50
C TYR A 102 -0.74 -2.39 8.20
N LYS A 103 -1.05 -1.17 7.80
CA LYS A 103 -2.39 -0.73 7.48
C LYS A 103 -2.42 -0.14 6.09
N ILE A 104 -3.36 -0.58 5.26
CA ILE A 104 -3.61 0.04 3.96
C ILE A 104 -4.27 1.39 4.21
N LEU A 105 -3.65 2.48 3.75
CA LEU A 105 -4.21 3.83 3.86
C LEU A 105 -5.03 4.21 2.64
N ASN A 106 -4.54 3.85 1.45
CA ASN A 106 -5.23 4.11 0.20
C ASN A 106 -4.74 3.16 -0.90
N ILE A 107 -5.58 2.98 -1.93
CA ILE A 107 -5.31 2.21 -3.14
C ILE A 107 -5.66 3.11 -4.32
N PHE A 108 -4.68 3.41 -5.14
CA PHE A 108 -4.85 4.15 -6.39
C PHE A 108 -4.80 3.14 -7.53
N ALA A 109 -5.87 3.07 -8.32
CA ALA A 109 -5.97 2.13 -9.42
C ALA A 109 -5.79 2.81 -10.77
N ASN A 110 -5.14 2.09 -11.69
CA ASN A 110 -5.25 2.38 -13.10
C ASN A 110 -6.73 2.31 -13.50
N PRO A 111 -7.30 3.35 -14.13
CA PRO A 111 -8.72 3.37 -14.44
C PRO A 111 -9.21 2.27 -15.40
N SER A 112 -8.31 1.62 -16.12
CA SER A 112 -8.65 0.47 -16.98
C SER A 112 -8.90 -0.81 -16.20
N ASN A 113 -8.61 -0.85 -14.89
CA ASN A 113 -8.69 -2.07 -14.11
C ASN A 113 -10.13 -2.56 -13.90
N ASN A 114 -10.32 -3.85 -14.11
CA ASN A 114 -11.58 -4.55 -13.90
C ASN A 114 -11.60 -5.31 -12.56
N LEU A 115 -12.63 -6.15 -12.34
CA LEU A 115 -12.77 -6.93 -11.11
C LEU A 115 -11.68 -8.01 -10.96
N GLU A 116 -11.25 -8.64 -12.06
CA GLU A 116 -10.21 -9.66 -12.04
C GLU A 116 -8.88 -9.05 -11.60
N ASP A 117 -8.57 -7.84 -12.09
CA ASP A 117 -7.42 -7.07 -11.66
C ASP A 117 -7.47 -6.77 -10.16
N ASP A 118 -8.66 -6.46 -9.61
CA ASP A 118 -8.81 -6.20 -8.17
C ASP A 118 -8.59 -7.48 -7.34
N LEU A 119 -8.95 -8.66 -7.86
CA LEU A 119 -8.69 -9.94 -7.20
C LEU A 119 -7.19 -10.25 -7.17
N GLU A 120 -6.51 -9.99 -8.29
CA GLU A 120 -5.08 -10.16 -8.41
C GLU A 120 -4.30 -9.19 -7.50
N LEU A 121 -4.77 -7.94 -7.37
CA LEU A 121 -4.26 -7.00 -6.38
C LEU A 121 -4.23 -7.60 -4.97
N PHE A 122 -5.35 -8.17 -4.51
CA PHE A 122 -5.42 -8.74 -3.17
C PHE A 122 -4.54 -9.98 -3.01
N LYS A 123 -4.52 -10.86 -4.01
CA LYS A 123 -3.61 -12.01 -4.03
C LYS A 123 -2.15 -11.55 -3.87
N ASN A 124 -1.70 -10.59 -4.68
CA ASN A 124 -0.33 -10.08 -4.64
C ASN A 124 -0.02 -9.39 -3.30
N LEU A 125 -0.95 -8.60 -2.76
CA LEU A 125 -0.77 -7.94 -1.46
C LEU A 125 -0.63 -8.92 -0.30
N PHE A 126 -1.44 -9.99 -0.27
CA PHE A 126 -1.38 -10.99 0.79
C PHE A 126 -0.15 -11.88 0.67
N GLU A 127 0.22 -12.30 -0.54
CA GLU A 127 1.48 -13.02 -0.78
C GLU A 127 2.68 -12.17 -0.35
N PHE A 128 2.68 -10.88 -0.66
CA PHE A 128 3.72 -9.94 -0.21
C PHE A 128 3.76 -9.83 1.31
N ALA A 129 2.62 -9.72 1.98
CA ALA A 129 2.54 -9.67 3.44
C ALA A 129 3.08 -10.94 4.11
N ILE A 130 2.70 -12.11 3.60
CA ILE A 130 3.20 -13.43 4.07
C ILE A 130 4.71 -13.52 3.88
N ASN A 131 5.22 -13.17 2.70
CA ASN A 131 6.64 -13.24 2.37
C ASN A 131 7.51 -12.32 3.25
N ASN A 132 6.93 -11.24 3.75
CA ASN A 132 7.58 -10.28 4.62
C ASN A 132 7.28 -10.49 6.11
N GLY A 133 6.49 -11.53 6.46
CA GLY A 133 6.16 -11.87 7.84
C GLY A 133 5.34 -10.81 8.57
N PHE A 134 4.47 -10.07 7.87
CA PHE A 134 3.61 -9.07 8.50
C PHE A 134 2.13 -9.26 8.16
N LYS A 135 1.26 -8.65 8.97
CA LYS A 135 -0.19 -8.63 8.83
C LYS A 135 -0.64 -7.32 8.18
N LEU A 136 -1.53 -7.42 7.20
CA LEU A 136 -2.22 -6.27 6.62
C LEU A 136 -3.58 -6.08 7.30
N ASN A 137 -3.72 -4.94 7.97
CA ASN A 137 -5.00 -4.44 8.44
C ASN A 137 -5.77 -3.84 7.26
N THR A 138 -6.97 -4.37 7.03
CA THR A 138 -7.89 -4.02 5.94
C THR A 138 -9.07 -3.16 6.39
N ASP A 139 -9.08 -2.65 7.63
CA ASP A 139 -10.20 -1.90 8.19
C ASP A 139 -10.54 -0.64 7.38
N LYS A 140 -9.55 -0.08 6.68
CA LYS A 140 -9.73 1.10 5.84
C LYS A 140 -10.31 0.81 4.46
N LEU A 141 -10.42 -0.46 4.05
CA LEU A 141 -10.98 -0.81 2.75
C LEU A 141 -12.44 -0.36 2.59
N SER A 142 -13.20 -0.22 3.69
CA SER A 142 -14.55 0.34 3.67
C SER A 142 -14.61 1.78 3.18
N ASP A 143 -13.54 2.54 3.40
CA ASP A 143 -13.51 3.98 3.14
C ASP A 143 -12.91 4.29 1.76
N ILE A 144 -12.21 3.32 1.15
CA ILE A 144 -11.48 3.50 -0.11
C ILE A 144 -12.41 3.18 -1.29
N ASP A 145 -12.45 4.09 -2.27
CA ASP A 145 -13.19 3.96 -3.55
C ASP A 145 -14.62 3.41 -3.36
N LYS A 146 -15.36 4.00 -2.41
CA LYS A 146 -16.76 3.66 -2.09
C LYS A 146 -16.95 2.18 -1.73
N SER A 147 -16.08 1.64 -0.88
CA SER A 147 -16.10 0.25 -0.42
C SER A 147 -15.88 -0.80 -1.50
N ARG A 148 -15.53 -0.43 -2.75
CA ARG A 148 -15.23 -1.37 -3.84
C ARG A 148 -14.25 -2.45 -3.37
N TYR A 149 -13.15 -2.01 -2.77
CA TYR A 149 -12.09 -2.90 -2.32
C TYR A 149 -12.47 -3.78 -1.13
N LEU A 150 -13.34 -3.30 -0.24
CA LEU A 150 -13.89 -4.15 0.82
C LEU A 150 -14.73 -5.28 0.22
N LEU A 151 -15.60 -4.96 -0.75
CA LEU A 151 -16.45 -5.96 -1.40
C LEU A 151 -15.61 -7.00 -2.15
N THR A 152 -14.60 -6.56 -2.91
CA THR A 152 -13.70 -7.49 -3.60
C THR A 152 -12.90 -8.35 -2.62
N TYR A 153 -12.41 -7.77 -1.50
CA TYR A 153 -11.75 -8.51 -0.43
C TYR A 153 -12.66 -9.61 0.15
N LEU A 154 -13.90 -9.28 0.50
CA LEU A 154 -14.86 -10.25 1.03
C LEU A 154 -15.17 -11.36 0.02
N TYR A 155 -15.32 -11.00 -1.27
CA TYR A 155 -15.50 -11.97 -2.33
C TYR A 155 -14.29 -12.91 -2.45
N TYR A 156 -13.07 -12.38 -2.50
CA TYR A 156 -11.83 -13.16 -2.53
C TYR A 156 -11.75 -14.15 -1.36
N TYR A 157 -12.03 -13.70 -0.13
CA TYR A 157 -12.04 -14.57 1.05
C TYR A 157 -13.11 -15.67 0.97
N SER A 158 -14.30 -15.35 0.46
CA SER A 158 -15.35 -16.35 0.29
C SER A 158 -14.94 -17.47 -0.67
N GLN A 159 -14.22 -17.12 -1.75
CA GLN A 159 -13.73 -18.07 -2.75
C GLN A 159 -12.63 -18.99 -2.20
N ILE A 160 -11.72 -18.45 -1.38
CA ILE A 160 -10.68 -19.27 -0.72
C ILE A 160 -11.32 -20.26 0.24
N ASN A 161 -12.25 -19.78 1.08
CA ASN A 161 -12.90 -20.63 2.07
C ASN A 161 -13.74 -21.71 1.40
N ALA A 162 -14.47 -21.40 0.32
CA ALA A 162 -15.23 -22.40 -0.43
C ALA A 162 -14.36 -23.56 -0.93
N LYS A 163 -13.17 -23.26 -1.48
CA LYS A 163 -12.22 -24.28 -1.95
C LYS A 163 -11.65 -25.16 -0.84
N SER A 164 -11.61 -24.67 0.40
CA SER A 164 -11.12 -25.45 1.55
C SER A 164 -12.14 -26.48 2.07
N TYR A 165 -13.41 -26.40 1.68
CA TYR A 165 -14.47 -27.34 2.06
C TYR A 165 -14.72 -28.45 1.01
N GLU A 166 -14.02 -28.42 -0.13
CA GLU A 166 -14.13 -29.43 -1.20
C GLU A 166 -13.00 -30.49 -1.14
N LEU A 167 -12.21 -30.51 -0.06
CA LEU A 167 -11.17 -31.51 0.26
C LEU A 167 -11.57 -32.35 1.46
#